data_AF-A0A5E8HAH9-F1
#
_entry.id   AF-A0A5E8HAH9-F1
#
_cell.length_a   1.000
_cell.length_b   1.000
_cell.length_c   1.000
_cell.angle_alpha   90.00
_cell.angle_beta   90.00
_cell.angle_gamma   90.00
#
_symmetry.space_group_name_H-M   'P 1'
#
loop_
_entity.id
_entity.type
_entity.pdbx_description
1 polymer ?
#
loop_
_entity_poly.entity_id
_entity_poly.type
_entity_poly.pdbx_seq_one_letter_code
_entity_poly.pdbx_strand_id
1 'polypeptide(L)'
;MEGDWEFYPRVFLSESEERTGAMQTLKVPGIWNSVLGSGEGYGTYRLVLQKPNFVEKDQVFGIKILDVATASRVIWNGKLLGSSGTVGKSRPESDPSYVFQLYPLPWREGTNELLIEISNFHHSKGGMWEPPYMGEWNKLYKESEADLASSLFLAGSVFIIALYHFGLFYFRRTDKGNLTCPHFQYQWIS
;
A
#
# COMPACT_ATOMS: atom_id res chain seq x y z
N MET A 1 3.96 16.06 5.59
CA MET A 1 4.22 15.62 4.20
C MET A 1 3.10 16.03 3.26
N GLU A 2 1.96 16.49 3.77
CA GLU A 2 0.92 17.15 3.00
C GLU A 2 1.38 18.55 2.56
N GLY A 3 0.92 18.99 1.40
CA GLY A 3 1.21 20.32 0.87
C GLY A 3 1.65 20.29 -0.60
N ASP A 4 2.41 21.31 -0.97
CA ASP A 4 2.87 21.53 -2.34
C ASP A 4 4.14 20.72 -2.62
N TRP A 5 4.07 19.84 -3.61
CA TRP A 5 5.20 19.03 -4.09
C TRP A 5 5.62 19.49 -5.48
N GLU A 6 6.91 19.39 -5.78
CA GLU A 6 7.37 19.50 -7.16
C GLU A 6 7.01 18.21 -7.91
N PHE A 7 6.29 18.34 -9.01
CA PHE A 7 5.85 17.23 -9.85
C PHE A 7 6.39 17.39 -11.26
N TYR A 8 7.02 16.33 -11.76
CA TYR A 8 7.62 16.23 -13.08
C TYR A 8 6.84 15.19 -13.89
N PRO A 9 5.84 15.61 -14.69
CA PRO A 9 5.04 14.69 -15.48
C PRO A 9 5.89 14.05 -16.58
N ARG A 10 5.72 12.75 -16.79
CA ARG A 10 6.36 11.95 -17.84
C ARG A 10 7.90 11.98 -17.80
N VAL A 11 8.48 12.22 -16.63
CA VAL A 11 9.91 12.22 -16.40
C VAL A 11 10.20 11.34 -15.18
N PHE A 12 11.25 10.52 -15.27
CA PHE A 12 11.87 9.86 -14.12
C PHE A 12 13.18 10.58 -13.82
N LEU A 13 13.19 11.43 -12.79
CA LEU A 13 14.37 12.22 -12.44
C LEU A 13 15.58 11.36 -12.05
N SER A 14 15.37 10.12 -11.59
CA SER A 14 16.45 9.17 -11.31
C SER A 14 17.19 8.69 -12.58
N GLU A 15 16.55 8.78 -13.75
CA GLU A 15 17.14 8.41 -15.05
C GLU A 15 17.60 9.64 -15.86
N SER A 16 17.28 10.85 -15.40
CA SER A 16 17.55 12.08 -16.11
C SER A 16 18.83 12.74 -15.57
N GLU A 17 19.93 12.68 -16.33
CA GLU A 17 21.20 13.32 -15.93
C GLU A 17 21.05 14.85 -15.74
N GLU A 18 20.28 15.51 -16.61
CA GLU A 18 20.12 16.97 -16.58
C GLU A 18 18.99 17.43 -15.63
N ARG A 19 18.26 16.50 -15.00
CA ARG A 19 17.03 16.80 -14.22
C ARG A 19 16.08 17.78 -14.94
N THR A 20 16.05 17.70 -16.27
CA THR A 20 15.28 18.59 -17.14
C THR A 20 13.85 18.07 -17.27
N GLY A 21 12.90 18.84 -16.78
CA GLY A 21 11.48 18.56 -16.95
C GLY A 21 10.65 19.80 -16.63
N ALA A 22 9.47 19.90 -17.24
CA ALA A 22 8.52 20.94 -16.93
C ALA A 22 7.97 20.71 -15.51
N MET A 23 8.60 21.34 -14.52
CA MET A 23 8.20 21.28 -13.13
C MET A 23 6.83 21.96 -12.97
N GLN A 24 5.93 21.26 -12.28
CA GLN A 24 4.63 21.77 -11.86
C GLN A 24 4.48 21.57 -10.38
N THR A 25 3.75 22.45 -9.71
CA THR A 25 3.41 22.24 -8.31
C THR A 25 2.11 21.43 -8.22
N LEU A 26 2.15 20.30 -7.52
CA LEU A 26 0.97 19.46 -7.28
C LEU A 26 0.75 19.28 -5.78
N LYS A 27 -0.50 19.46 -5.34
CA LYS A 27 -0.87 19.23 -3.95
C LYS A 27 -1.00 17.75 -3.64
N VAL A 28 -0.45 17.37 -2.49
CA VAL A 28 -0.52 16.02 -1.93
C VAL A 28 -1.26 16.10 -0.58
N PRO A 29 -2.27 15.27 -0.33
CA PRO A 29 -2.84 14.26 -1.23
C PRO A 29 -3.55 14.84 -2.45
N GLY A 30 -3.48 14.14 -3.58
CA GLY A 30 -4.17 14.55 -4.81
C GLY A 30 -3.95 13.58 -5.98
N ILE A 31 -4.84 13.63 -6.97
CA ILE A 31 -4.69 12.87 -8.21
C ILE A 31 -4.06 13.75 -9.30
N TRP A 32 -3.17 13.18 -10.10
CA TRP A 32 -2.53 13.93 -11.20
C TRP A 32 -3.39 14.02 -12.46
N ASN A 33 -4.63 13.49 -12.43
CA ASN A 33 -5.49 13.39 -13.62
C ASN A 33 -5.78 14.77 -14.24
N SER A 34 -5.84 15.83 -13.44
CA SER A 34 -6.00 17.21 -13.93
C SER A 34 -4.74 17.72 -14.66
N VAL A 35 -3.56 17.21 -14.31
CA VAL A 35 -2.27 17.60 -14.89
C VAL A 35 -1.96 16.79 -16.14
N LEU A 36 -2.17 15.47 -16.10
CA LEU A 36 -1.87 14.57 -17.22
C LEU A 36 -3.05 14.40 -18.19
N GLY A 37 -4.23 14.93 -17.85
CA GLY A 37 -5.47 14.72 -18.60
C GLY A 37 -6.07 13.31 -18.47
N SER A 38 -5.35 12.38 -17.83
CA SER A 38 -5.82 11.03 -17.55
C SER A 38 -5.13 10.48 -16.29
N GLY A 39 -5.66 9.40 -15.73
CA GLY A 39 -4.98 8.68 -14.64
C GLY A 39 -3.76 7.90 -15.11
N GLU A 40 -3.72 7.55 -16.39
CA GLU A 40 -2.63 6.79 -16.98
C GLU A 40 -1.43 7.70 -17.29
N GLY A 41 -0.24 7.23 -16.95
CA GLY A 41 1.01 7.93 -17.15
C GLY A 41 2.01 7.64 -16.03
N TYR A 42 3.11 8.38 -16.06
CA TYR A 42 4.17 8.27 -15.09
C TYR A 42 4.71 9.67 -14.75
N GLY A 43 5.40 9.80 -13.64
CA GLY A 43 6.07 11.03 -13.25
C GLY A 43 6.80 10.92 -11.93
N THR A 44 7.60 11.95 -11.63
CA THR A 44 8.35 12.06 -10.38
C THR A 44 7.74 13.13 -9.48
N TYR A 45 7.48 12.76 -8.23
CA TYR A 45 7.26 13.68 -7.13
C TYR A 45 8.59 13.94 -6.43
N ARG A 46 8.92 15.20 -6.22
CA ARG A 46 10.15 15.65 -5.57
C ARG A 46 9.81 16.54 -4.38
N LEU A 47 10.42 16.22 -3.25
CA LEU A 47 10.35 17.03 -2.04
C LEU A 47 11.75 17.23 -1.48
N VAL A 48 12.07 18.48 -1.19
CA VAL A 48 13.35 18.89 -0.62
C VAL A 48 13.12 19.29 0.83
N LEU A 49 13.80 18.62 1.75
CA LEU A 49 13.64 18.78 3.20
C LEU A 49 14.95 19.21 3.83
N GLN A 50 14.90 20.18 4.74
CA GLN A 50 16.03 20.48 5.61
C GLN A 50 16.01 19.55 6.82
N LYS A 51 17.18 19.08 7.25
CA LYS A 51 17.29 18.33 8.51
C LYS A 51 16.72 19.19 9.64
N PRO A 52 15.69 18.73 10.37
CA PRO A 52 15.14 19.48 11.48
C PRO A 52 16.10 19.54 12.66
N ASN A 53 16.18 20.68 13.35
CA ASN A 53 17.08 20.88 14.50
C ASN A 53 16.81 19.95 15.68
N PHE A 54 15.59 19.39 15.78
CA PHE A 54 15.21 18.46 16.85
C PHE A 54 15.66 17.02 16.58
N VAL A 55 16.17 16.71 15.39
CA VAL A 55 16.64 15.35 15.05
C VAL A 55 18.07 15.19 15.55
N GLU A 56 18.23 14.35 16.58
CA GLU A 56 19.54 13.98 17.11
C GLU A 56 20.34 13.16 16.09
N LYS A 57 21.66 13.13 16.24
CA LYS A 57 22.60 12.51 15.29
C LYS A 57 22.33 11.02 15.04
N ASP A 58 21.82 10.32 16.06
CA ASP A 58 21.58 8.88 16.02
C ASP A 58 20.09 8.53 15.79
N GLN A 59 19.22 9.53 15.68
CA GLN A 59 17.79 9.30 15.49
C GLN A 59 17.47 9.04 14.02
N VAL A 60 17.09 7.79 13.72
CA VAL A 60 16.68 7.37 12.37
C VAL A 60 15.18 7.63 12.20
N PHE A 61 14.83 8.37 11.14
CA PHE A 61 13.46 8.50 10.69
C PHE A 61 13.14 7.45 9.63
N GLY A 62 11.87 7.21 9.40
CA GLY A 62 11.37 6.37 8.32
C GLY A 62 10.31 7.08 7.52
N ILE A 63 10.06 6.54 6.33
CA ILE A 63 8.91 6.89 5.50
C ILE A 63 8.05 5.66 5.29
N LYS A 64 6.75 5.81 5.55
CA LYS A 64 5.70 4.84 5.24
C LYS A 64 4.90 5.40 4.07
N ILE A 65 4.98 4.76 2.92
CA ILE A 65 4.13 5.06 1.78
C ILE A 65 2.99 4.04 1.80
N LEU A 66 1.79 4.57 2.01
CA LEU A 66 0.56 3.79 1.93
C LEU A 66 0.21 3.52 0.46
N ASP A 67 -0.75 2.64 0.26
CA ASP A 67 -1.10 2.03 -1.02
C ASP A 67 -1.12 3.05 -2.18
N VAL A 68 -0.03 3.07 -2.93
CA VAL A 68 -0.01 3.64 -4.27
C VAL A 68 -0.39 2.44 -5.12
N ALA A 69 -1.65 2.33 -5.54
CA ALA A 69 -2.24 1.16 -6.23
C ALA A 69 -1.64 0.87 -7.63
N THR A 70 -0.38 1.25 -7.84
CA THR A 70 0.35 1.37 -9.09
C THR A 70 1.82 1.10 -8.80
N ALA A 71 2.67 1.03 -9.83
CA ALA A 71 4.09 0.85 -9.60
C ALA A 71 4.72 2.13 -9.03
N SER A 72 5.59 1.99 -8.04
CA SER A 72 6.36 3.12 -7.51
C SER A 72 7.76 2.74 -7.05
N ARG A 73 8.69 3.68 -7.07
CA ARG A 73 10.02 3.54 -6.45
C ARG A 73 10.41 4.79 -5.69
N VAL A 74 11.17 4.58 -4.61
CA VAL A 74 11.51 5.63 -3.63
C VAL A 74 13.00 5.81 -3.59
N ILE A 75 13.44 7.05 -3.82
CA ILE A 75 14.84 7.43 -3.81
C ILE A 75 15.03 8.51 -2.74
N TRP A 76 16.04 8.32 -1.89
CA TRP A 76 16.43 9.28 -0.86
C TRP A 76 17.88 9.69 -1.05
N ASN A 77 18.14 10.99 -1.21
CA ASN A 77 19.48 11.54 -1.42
C ASN A 77 20.26 10.84 -2.54
N GLY A 78 19.57 10.53 -3.65
CA GLY A 78 20.11 9.82 -4.81
C GLY A 78 20.25 8.31 -4.65
N LYS A 79 19.95 7.72 -3.49
CA LYS A 79 20.00 6.27 -3.26
C LYS A 79 18.60 5.67 -3.38
N LEU A 80 18.44 4.66 -4.24
CA LEU A 80 17.22 3.84 -4.29
C LEU A 80 17.04 3.08 -2.97
N LEU A 81 15.91 3.29 -2.29
CA LEU A 81 15.55 2.58 -1.07
C LEU A 81 14.78 1.30 -1.37
N GLY A 82 13.89 1.35 -2.36
CA GLY A 82 13.14 0.20 -2.84
C GLY A 82 12.05 0.60 -3.83
N SER A 83 11.31 -0.40 -4.27
CA SER A 83 10.20 -0.27 -5.20
C SER A 83 9.03 -1.17 -4.80
N SER A 84 7.81 -0.75 -5.10
CA SER A 84 6.64 -1.61 -5.19
C SER A 84 6.29 -1.78 -6.66
N GLY A 85 6.45 -3.01 -7.15
CA GLY A 85 6.27 -3.33 -8.56
C GLY A 85 7.39 -2.81 -9.44
N THR A 86 7.13 -2.75 -10.74
CA THR A 86 8.09 -2.29 -11.76
C THR A 86 7.59 -1.00 -12.38
N VAL A 87 8.32 0.10 -12.17
CA VAL A 87 8.00 1.38 -12.83
C VAL A 87 8.41 1.33 -14.30
N GLY A 88 7.48 1.68 -15.19
CA GLY A 88 7.70 1.71 -16.63
C GLY A 88 7.23 3.01 -17.27
N LYS A 89 7.60 3.26 -18.53
CA LYS A 89 7.11 4.41 -19.32
C LYS A 89 5.90 4.04 -20.16
N SER A 90 5.51 2.77 -20.15
CA SER A 90 4.36 2.23 -20.88
C SER A 90 3.70 1.09 -20.11
N ARG A 91 2.46 0.75 -20.50
CA ARG A 91 1.68 -0.37 -19.91
C ARG A 91 2.43 -1.71 -19.86
N PRO A 92 3.10 -2.20 -20.92
CA PRO A 92 3.84 -3.47 -20.87
C PRO A 92 5.12 -3.42 -20.03
N GLU A 93 5.66 -2.23 -19.79
CA GLU A 93 6.86 -2.04 -18.95
C GLU A 93 6.52 -1.82 -17.47
N SER A 94 5.24 -1.64 -17.13
CA SER A 94 4.78 -1.36 -15.78
C SER A 94 4.03 -2.53 -15.17
N ASP A 95 4.44 -2.93 -13.96
CA ASP A 95 3.79 -3.96 -13.17
C ASP A 95 3.38 -3.39 -11.80
N PRO A 96 2.07 -3.25 -11.51
CA PRO A 96 1.60 -2.64 -10.27
C PRO A 96 1.75 -3.60 -9.08
N SER A 97 1.94 -3.04 -7.89
CA SER A 97 2.02 -3.82 -6.65
C SER A 97 1.41 -3.05 -5.49
N TYR A 98 0.60 -3.75 -4.70
CA TYR A 98 -0.20 -3.20 -3.59
C TYR A 98 0.47 -3.44 -2.23
N VAL A 99 1.79 -3.22 -2.16
CA VAL A 99 2.58 -3.48 -0.96
C VAL A 99 2.93 -2.16 -0.29
N PHE A 100 2.62 -2.05 1.00
CA PHE A 100 3.06 -0.92 1.81
C PHE A 100 4.59 -0.87 1.84
N GLN A 101 5.13 0.32 1.64
CA GLN A 101 6.57 0.53 1.63
C GLN A 101 6.97 1.24 2.92
N LEU A 102 7.88 0.65 3.68
CA LEU A 102 8.45 1.22 4.88
C LEU A 102 9.98 1.22 4.76
N TYR A 103 10.58 2.41 4.67
CA TYR A 103 12.03 2.55 4.48
C TYR A 103 12.66 3.51 5.48
N PRO A 104 13.89 3.22 5.96
CA PRO A 104 14.63 4.15 6.80
C PRO A 104 15.16 5.33 5.98
N LEU A 105 15.03 6.53 6.53
CA LEU A 105 15.51 7.80 5.99
C LEU A 105 16.58 8.38 6.93
N PRO A 106 17.85 7.98 6.79
CA PRO A 106 18.93 8.62 7.53
C PRO A 106 19.10 10.06 7.04
N TRP A 107 18.97 11.02 7.96
CA TRP A 107 19.17 12.42 7.68
C TRP A 107 20.64 12.74 7.43
N ARG A 108 20.92 13.50 6.38
CA ARG A 108 22.21 14.16 6.16
C ARG A 108 22.14 15.60 6.64
N GLU A 109 23.28 16.18 7.01
CA GLU A 109 23.36 17.60 7.32
C GLU A 109 22.95 18.45 6.09
N GLY A 110 22.21 19.53 6.36
CA GLY A 110 21.66 20.40 5.33
C GLY A 110 20.46 19.79 4.59
N THR A 111 20.54 19.84 3.25
CA THR A 111 19.41 19.56 2.37
C THR A 111 19.32 18.07 2.02
N ASN A 112 18.13 17.50 2.19
CA ASN A 112 17.81 16.13 1.85
C ASN A 112 16.73 16.09 0.77
N GLU A 113 16.85 15.17 -0.16
CA GLU A 113 15.95 15.06 -1.31
C GLU A 113 15.23 13.71 -1.30
N LEU A 114 13.90 13.78 -1.35
CA LEU A 114 13.02 12.65 -1.55
C LEU A 114 12.47 12.70 -2.97
N LEU A 115 12.69 11.63 -3.73
CA LEU A 115 12.02 11.40 -5.00
C LEU A 115 11.12 10.17 -4.88
N ILE A 116 9.86 10.32 -5.27
CA ILE A 116 8.91 9.23 -5.40
C ILE A 116 8.50 9.19 -6.86
N GLU A 117 8.88 8.13 -7.55
CA GLU A 117 8.54 7.94 -8.95
C GLU A 117 7.39 6.97 -9.06
N ILE A 118 6.34 7.38 -9.77
CA ILE A 118 5.10 6.62 -9.88
C ILE A 118 4.85 6.35 -11.36
N SER A 119 4.43 5.12 -11.65
CA SER A 119 3.98 4.68 -12.97
C SER A 119 2.63 4.00 -12.83
N ASN A 120 1.62 4.57 -13.47
CA ASN A 120 0.27 4.07 -13.48
C ASN A 120 -0.22 3.87 -14.91
N PHE A 121 -0.35 2.62 -15.34
CA PHE A 121 -1.01 2.30 -16.61
C PHE A 121 -2.18 1.35 -16.43
N HIS A 122 -2.52 0.97 -15.19
CA HIS A 122 -3.51 -0.06 -14.91
C HIS A 122 -4.68 0.46 -14.05
N HIS A 123 -4.62 1.70 -13.59
CA HIS A 123 -5.62 2.29 -12.70
C HIS A 123 -6.15 3.65 -13.23
N SER A 124 -7.43 3.94 -12.99
CA SER A 124 -8.09 5.17 -13.50
C SER A 124 -7.71 6.45 -12.75
N LYS A 125 -7.23 6.31 -11.52
CA LYS A 125 -6.69 7.40 -10.69
C LYS A 125 -5.20 7.17 -10.54
N GLY A 126 -4.39 8.14 -10.94
CA GLY A 126 -2.94 8.06 -10.77
C GLY A 126 -2.39 9.19 -9.89
N GLY A 127 -1.14 9.02 -9.50
CA GLY A 127 -0.44 9.92 -8.59
C GLY A 127 -0.54 9.45 -7.14
N MET A 128 -0.28 10.40 -6.23
CA MET A 128 -0.18 10.14 -4.80
C MET A 128 -1.44 10.65 -4.07
N TRP A 129 -2.46 9.79 -4.04
CA TRP A 129 -3.77 10.11 -3.43
C TRP A 129 -3.77 10.12 -1.90
N GLU A 130 -2.74 9.53 -1.28
CA GLU A 130 -2.53 9.48 0.15
C GLU A 130 -1.15 10.05 0.43
N PRO A 131 -1.01 10.90 1.46
CA PRO A 131 0.29 11.47 1.77
C PRO A 131 1.22 10.37 2.32
N PRO A 132 2.51 10.42 1.99
CA PRO A 132 3.48 9.57 2.67
C PRO A 132 3.61 10.02 4.12
N TYR A 133 3.75 9.08 5.05
CA TYR A 133 3.95 9.37 6.46
C TYR A 133 5.44 9.33 6.77
N MET A 134 5.93 10.35 7.47
CA MET A 134 7.30 10.40 7.96
C MET A 134 7.27 10.47 9.48
N GLY A 135 8.11 9.68 10.13
CA GLY A 135 8.15 9.57 11.58
C GLY A 135 9.40 8.86 12.06
N GLU A 136 9.56 8.71 13.37
CA GLU A 136 10.68 7.97 13.95
C GLU A 136 10.61 6.49 13.54
N TRP A 137 11.74 5.93 13.06
CA TRP A 137 11.79 4.58 12.51
C TRP A 137 11.25 3.53 13.48
N ASN A 138 11.69 3.57 14.74
CA ASN A 138 11.28 2.61 15.76
C ASN A 138 9.77 2.65 16.04
N LYS A 139 9.14 3.82 15.93
CA LYS A 139 7.69 3.96 16.11
C LYS A 139 6.95 3.39 14.92
N LEU A 140 7.32 3.81 13.70
CA LEU A 140 6.70 3.32 12.47
C LEU A 140 6.83 1.80 12.32
N TYR A 141 8.00 1.26 12.68
CA TYR A 141 8.26 -0.17 12.62
C TYR A 141 7.38 -0.95 13.62
N LYS A 142 7.30 -0.49 14.88
CA LYS A 142 6.43 -1.11 15.89
C LYS A 142 4.94 -1.03 15.54
N GLU A 143 4.49 0.10 15.00
CA GLU A 143 3.11 0.24 14.49
C GLU A 143 2.84 -0.78 13.38
N SER A 144 3.77 -0.94 12.44
CA SER A 144 3.64 -1.94 11.37
C SER A 144 3.60 -3.38 11.90
N GLU A 145 4.36 -3.71 12.93
CA GLU A 145 4.30 -5.03 13.58
C GLU A 145 2.97 -5.26 14.30
N ALA A 146 2.43 -4.23 14.96
CA ALA A 146 1.13 -4.30 15.63
C ALA A 146 -0.04 -4.46 14.63
N ASP A 147 0.04 -3.79 13.48
CA ASP A 147 -0.93 -3.92 12.38
C ASP A 147 -0.93 -5.36 11.83
N LEU A 148 0.26 -5.95 11.64
CA LEU A 148 0.41 -7.34 11.20
C LEU A 148 -0.14 -8.33 12.23
N ALA A 149 0.20 -8.16 13.51
CA ALA A 149 -0.30 -9.00 14.59
C ALA A 149 -1.84 -8.96 14.68
N SER A 150 -2.44 -7.77 14.57
CA SER A 150 -3.89 -7.58 14.56
C SER A 150 -4.54 -8.27 13.36
N SER A 151 -3.93 -8.15 12.18
CA SER A 151 -4.42 -8.79 10.95
C SER A 151 -4.40 -10.31 11.06
N LEU A 152 -3.32 -10.89 11.61
CA LEU A 152 -3.21 -12.33 11.84
C LEU A 152 -4.22 -12.82 12.89
N PHE A 153 -4.46 -12.05 13.94
CA PHE A 153 -5.46 -12.37 14.96
C PHE A 153 -6.88 -12.42 14.36
N LEU A 154 -7.24 -11.45 13.53
CA LEU A 154 -8.52 -11.42 12.82
C LEU A 154 -8.64 -12.56 11.82
N ALA A 155 -7.61 -12.83 11.03
CA ALA A 155 -7.57 -13.95 10.10
C ALA A 155 -7.74 -15.29 10.83
N GLY A 156 -7.07 -15.48 11.96
CA GLY A 156 -7.24 -16.65 12.82
C GLY A 156 -8.65 -16.77 13.39
N SER A 157 -9.26 -15.67 13.80
CA SER A 157 -10.65 -15.64 14.28
C SER A 157 -11.65 -16.06 13.20
N VAL A 158 -11.51 -15.52 11.98
CA VAL A 158 -12.34 -15.90 10.83
C VAL A 158 -12.12 -17.36 10.46
N PHE A 159 -10.88 -17.85 10.53
CA PHE A 159 -10.55 -19.25 10.27
C PHE A 159 -11.23 -20.21 11.27
N ILE A 160 -11.24 -19.88 12.56
CA ILE A 160 -11.93 -20.68 13.59
C ILE A 160 -13.45 -20.69 13.34
N ILE A 161 -14.05 -19.55 12.99
CA ILE A 161 -15.47 -19.46 12.63
C ILE A 161 -15.77 -20.33 11.40
N ALA A 162 -14.91 -20.30 10.38
CA ALA A 162 -15.05 -21.16 9.21
C ALA A 162 -15.01 -22.65 9.59
N LEU A 163 -14.03 -23.07 10.40
CA LEU A 163 -13.93 -24.45 10.90
C LEU A 163 -15.17 -24.88 11.70
N TYR A 164 -15.71 -24.00 12.55
CA TYR A 164 -16.94 -24.25 13.30
C TYR A 164 -18.12 -24.51 12.36
N HIS A 165 -18.30 -23.68 11.32
CA HIS A 165 -19.35 -23.88 10.32
C HIS A 165 -19.15 -25.16 9.49
N PHE A 166 -17.92 -25.48 9.10
CA PHE A 166 -17.62 -26.74 8.41
C PHE A 166 -17.94 -27.96 9.28
N GLY A 167 -17.59 -27.91 10.57
CA GLY A 167 -17.93 -28.95 11.54
C GLY A 167 -19.43 -29.16 11.65
N LEU A 168 -20.20 -28.08 11.90
CA LEU A 168 -21.67 -28.14 11.95
C LEU A 168 -22.29 -28.69 10.67
N PHE A 169 -21.76 -28.33 9.50
CA PHE A 169 -22.26 -28.84 8.23
C PHE A 169 -22.02 -30.34 8.08
N TYR A 170 -20.83 -30.83 8.48
CA TYR A 170 -20.51 -32.24 8.47
C TYR A 170 -21.44 -33.03 9.42
N PHE A 171 -21.61 -32.56 10.66
CA PHE A 171 -22.51 -33.20 11.63
C PHE A 171 -23.99 -33.15 11.20
N ARG A 172 -24.47 -32.06 10.61
CA ARG A 172 -25.86 -31.97 10.10
C ARG A 172 -26.16 -32.88 8.91
N ARG A 173 -25.15 -33.32 8.13
CA ARG A 173 -25.37 -34.34 7.09
C ARG A 173 -25.62 -35.72 7.69
N THR A 174 -25.05 -36.00 8.85
CA THR A 174 -25.22 -37.28 9.57
C THR A 174 -26.62 -37.42 10.17
N ASP A 175 -27.30 -36.31 10.50
CA ASP A 175 -28.65 -36.31 11.08
C ASP A 175 -29.81 -36.39 10.05
N LYS A 176 -29.54 -36.62 8.76
CA LYS A 176 -30.61 -36.85 7.75
C LYS A 176 -31.13 -38.30 7.70
N GLY A 177 -31.14 -39.00 8.83
CA GLY A 177 -31.35 -40.46 8.86
C GLY A 177 -32.33 -40.99 9.89
N ASN A 178 -33.14 -40.17 10.55
CA ASN A 178 -34.16 -40.68 11.49
C ASN A 178 -35.56 -40.12 11.18
N LEU A 179 -36.00 -40.30 9.94
CA LEU A 179 -37.43 -40.38 9.64
C LEU A 179 -37.91 -41.75 10.10
N THR A 180 -38.17 -41.89 11.39
CA THR A 180 -38.95 -43.01 11.91
C THR A 180 -40.34 -42.96 11.28
N CYS A 181 -40.60 -43.80 10.28
CA CYS A 181 -41.96 -44.05 9.82
C CYS A 181 -42.78 -44.57 11.01
N PRO A 182 -43.85 -43.90 11.45
CA PRO A 182 -44.76 -44.51 12.41
C PRO A 182 -45.52 -45.61 11.68
N HIS A 183 -45.11 -46.86 11.91
CA HIS A 183 -45.85 -48.03 11.49
C HIS A 183 -47.15 -48.08 12.31
N PHE A 184 -48.22 -47.49 11.78
CA PHE A 184 -49.58 -47.63 12.30
C PHE A 184 -50.02 -49.10 12.13
N GLN A 185 -49.87 -49.91 13.18
CA GLN A 185 -50.59 -51.18 13.27
C GLN A 185 -52.03 -50.91 13.69
N TYR A 186 -52.95 -51.07 12.73
CA TYR A 186 -54.37 -51.25 13.01
C TYR A 186 -54.55 -52.63 13.68
N GLN A 187 -54.81 -52.65 14.99
CA GLN A 187 -55.43 -53.82 15.62
C GLN A 187 -56.95 -53.63 15.61
N TRP A 188 -57.63 -54.40 14.76
CA TRP A 188 -59.05 -54.68 14.84
C TRP A 188 -59.25 -55.99 15.62
N ILE A 189 -59.94 -55.94 16.75
CA ILE A 189 -60.62 -57.09 17.38
C ILE A 189 -61.84 -56.46 18.08
N SER A 190 -63.04 -56.50 17.47
CA SER A 190 -64.07 -57.55 17.58
C SER A 190 -64.58 -57.76 19.00
#